data_AF-A0A1B7MLF9-F1
#
_entry.id   AF-A0A1B7MLF9-F1
#
_cell.length_a   1.000
_cell.length_b   1.000
_cell.length_c   1.000
_cell.angle_alpha   90.00
_cell.angle_beta   90.00
_cell.angle_gamma   90.00
#
_symmetry.space_group_name_H-M   'P 1'
#
loop_
_entity.id
_entity.type
_entity.pdbx_description
1 polymer ?
#
loop_
_entity_poly.entity_id
_entity_poly.type
_entity_poly.pdbx_seq_one_letter_code
_entity_poly.pdbx_strand_id
1 'polypeptide(L)'
;MRYNTRVAIHIWQILILQLMYSAHPYIDRRDSMRHWLNYLYEALNPPFFIQGSLADLDMSLMPFRLDGMRAVKTWIRESFYSLDPFYMGPQFLTALMRITSLGVVFDRNDAPTYISRAKCIVCLRPIELLRKGDNRYMVEDLLMSYFGTSRSSISSGILYILHVLDNCLYSNLSVLCDCIEDICSAFVITYRLDPTFNDFPLHNVVLPCNWLISPHKFTTEKDVKVTLMGMLLDAIGRVVEALRMEVGMEPLWLNRTKLTPILRNIFISRM
;
A
#
# COMPACT_ATOMS: atom_id res chain seq x y z
N MET A 1 20.22 12.12 -4.15
CA MET A 1 20.82 12.26 -2.80
C MET A 1 19.79 12.53 -1.70
N ARG A 2 18.94 13.58 -1.82
CA ARG A 2 17.97 13.95 -0.76
C ARG A 2 16.95 12.85 -0.39
N TYR A 3 16.41 12.12 -1.38
CA TYR A 3 15.48 11.00 -1.14
C TYR A 3 16.10 9.89 -0.28
N ASN A 4 17.26 9.37 -0.69
CA ASN A 4 17.99 8.32 0.04
C ASN A 4 18.31 8.72 1.48
N THR A 5 18.78 9.95 1.70
CA THR A 5 19.05 10.46 3.05
C THR A 5 17.77 10.49 3.91
N ARG A 6 16.64 10.92 3.35
CA ARG A 6 15.35 10.94 4.07
C ARG A 6 14.94 9.54 4.51
N VAL A 7 14.99 8.56 3.62
CA VAL A 7 14.65 7.17 3.95
C VAL A 7 15.64 6.60 4.99
N ALA A 8 16.93 6.86 4.82
CA ALA A 8 17.97 6.42 5.74
C ALA A 8 17.75 6.93 7.17
N ILE A 9 17.38 8.21 7.34
CA ILE A 9 17.09 8.80 8.65
C ILE A 9 16.01 8.01 9.39
N HIS A 10 14.91 7.64 8.72
CA HIS A 10 13.83 6.88 9.36
C HIS A 10 14.25 5.46 9.72
N ILE A 11 15.05 4.81 8.88
CA ILE A 11 15.62 3.48 9.19
C ILE A 11 16.54 3.57 10.42
N TRP A 12 17.38 4.61 10.52
CA TRP A 12 18.23 4.82 11.69
C TRP A 12 17.43 5.13 12.95
N GLN A 13 16.36 5.93 12.86
CA GLN A 13 15.47 6.19 14.00
C GLN A 13 14.85 4.89 14.51
N ILE A 14 14.37 4.03 13.61
CA ILE A 14 13.86 2.70 13.96
C ILE A 14 14.95 1.85 14.64
N LEU A 15 16.18 1.85 14.11
CA LEU A 15 17.30 1.12 14.71
C LEU A 15 17.65 1.63 16.12
N ILE A 16 17.75 2.95 16.31
CA ILE A 16 18.03 3.57 17.61
C ILE A 16 16.95 3.17 18.62
N LEU A 17 15.68 3.28 18.24
CA LEU A 17 14.57 2.91 19.10
C LEU A 17 14.53 1.41 19.39
N GLN A 18 14.85 0.56 18.41
CA GLN A 18 14.99 -0.87 18.64
C GLN A 18 16.05 -1.16 19.71
N LEU A 19 17.21 -0.50 19.66
CA LEU A 19 18.26 -0.64 20.66
C LEU A 19 17.80 -0.13 22.04
N MET A 20 17.11 1.01 22.08
CA MET A 20 16.55 1.57 23.32
C MET A 20 15.52 0.63 23.97
N TYR A 21 14.59 0.07 23.19
CA TYR A 21 13.58 -0.86 23.68
C TYR A 21 14.19 -2.20 24.11
N SER A 22 15.24 -2.66 23.43
CA SER A 22 16.01 -3.83 23.87
C SER A 22 16.68 -3.60 25.23
N ALA A 23 17.10 -2.38 25.54
CA ALA A 23 17.65 -2.02 26.86
C ALA A 23 16.57 -1.79 27.93
N HIS A 24 15.33 -1.48 27.54
CA HIS A 24 14.23 -1.13 28.44
C HIS A 24 12.94 -1.91 28.08
N PRO A 25 12.87 -3.23 28.37
CA PRO A 25 11.81 -4.11 27.86
C PRO A 25 10.41 -3.83 28.43
N TYR A 26 10.30 -3.01 29.48
CA TYR A 26 9.03 -2.65 30.12
C TYR A 26 8.29 -1.51 29.42
N ILE A 27 8.91 -0.84 28.45
CA ILE A 27 8.27 0.24 27.70
C ILE A 27 7.33 -0.34 26.65
N ASP A 28 6.03 0.02 26.68
CA ASP A 28 5.12 -0.34 25.59
C ASP A 28 5.54 0.39 24.32
N ARG A 29 6.04 -0.39 23.35
CA ARG A 29 6.57 0.12 22.09
C ARG A 29 5.57 0.06 20.93
N ARG A 30 4.39 -0.57 21.10
CA ARG A 30 3.51 -0.91 19.96
C ARG A 30 2.99 0.31 19.20
N ASP A 31 2.56 1.36 19.91
CA ASP A 31 2.13 2.61 19.29
C ASP A 31 3.30 3.32 18.61
N SER A 32 4.46 3.35 19.27
CA SER A 32 5.67 3.95 18.70
C SER A 32 6.12 3.24 17.42
N MET A 33 6.12 1.90 17.41
CA MET A 33 6.52 1.12 16.23
C MET A 33 5.61 1.44 15.03
N ARG A 34 4.29 1.42 15.24
CA ARG A 34 3.32 1.80 14.21
C ARG A 34 3.53 3.23 13.72
N HIS A 35 3.79 4.17 14.63
CA HIS A 35 4.02 5.56 14.29
C HIS A 35 5.27 5.75 13.40
N TRP A 36 6.39 5.12 13.73
CA TRP A 36 7.62 5.23 12.95
C TRP A 36 7.58 4.45 11.63
N LEU A 37 6.87 3.32 11.58
CA LEU A 37 6.60 2.64 10.31
C LEU A 37 5.72 3.50 9.39
N ASN A 38 4.77 4.26 9.93
CA ASN A 38 4.01 5.22 9.13
C ASN A 38 4.91 6.29 8.51
N TYR A 39 5.86 6.86 9.27
CA TYR A 39 6.81 7.82 8.71
C TYR A 39 7.75 7.21 7.68
N LEU A 40 8.20 5.97 7.90
CA LEU A 40 9.01 5.27 6.91
C LEU A 40 8.21 5.08 5.61
N TYR A 41 6.93 4.69 5.70
CA TYR A 41 6.05 4.57 4.55
C TYR A 41 5.91 5.90 3.79
N GLU A 42 5.66 7.01 4.49
CA GLU A 42 5.52 8.34 3.88
C GLU A 42 6.84 8.83 3.25
N ALA A 43 7.98 8.45 3.82
CA ALA A 43 9.29 8.76 3.24
C ALA A 43 9.57 8.00 1.94
N LEU A 44 9.05 6.77 1.82
CA LEU A 44 9.17 5.93 0.64
C LEU A 44 8.20 6.36 -0.47
N ASN A 45 6.99 6.77 -0.08
CA ASN A 45 5.89 7.17 -0.96
C ASN A 45 5.56 8.67 -0.76
N PRO A 46 6.45 9.58 -1.18
CA PRO A 46 6.14 11.00 -1.09
C PRO A 46 4.96 11.36 -2.00
N PRO A 47 4.14 12.35 -1.62
CA PRO A 47 2.97 12.75 -2.40
C PRO A 47 3.33 13.39 -3.75
N PHE A 48 4.58 13.81 -3.95
CA PHE A 48 5.05 14.42 -5.19
C PHE A 48 6.25 13.67 -5.77
N PHE A 49 6.19 13.34 -7.06
CA PHE A 49 7.25 12.61 -7.76
C PHE A 49 8.62 13.31 -7.72
N ILE A 50 8.64 14.65 -7.68
CA ILE A 50 9.87 15.45 -7.59
C ILE A 50 10.66 15.20 -6.29
N GLN A 51 10.01 14.63 -5.27
CA GLN A 51 10.66 14.28 -4.01
C GLN A 51 11.35 12.91 -4.05
N GLY A 52 11.35 12.24 -5.21
CA GLY A 52 11.92 10.92 -5.42
C GLY A 52 10.89 9.81 -5.28
N SER A 53 11.31 8.61 -5.61
CA SER A 53 10.49 7.41 -5.64
C SER A 53 11.29 6.20 -5.17
N LEU A 54 10.61 5.07 -4.95
CA LEU A 54 11.30 3.82 -4.61
C LEU A 54 12.34 3.40 -5.68
N ALA A 55 12.20 3.85 -6.94
CA ALA A 55 13.15 3.54 -8.01
C ALA A 55 14.50 4.25 -7.79
N ASP A 56 14.50 5.33 -7.01
CA ASP A 56 15.68 6.11 -6.65
C ASP A 56 16.36 5.57 -5.37
N LEU A 57 15.77 4.56 -4.73
CA LEU A 57 16.26 4.01 -3.47
C LEU A 57 17.54 3.21 -3.71
N ASP A 58 18.64 3.69 -3.15
CA ASP A 58 19.92 3.00 -3.11
C ASP A 58 20.34 2.77 -1.65
N MET A 59 20.08 1.54 -1.20
CA MET A 59 20.41 1.09 0.16
C MET A 59 21.91 0.91 0.38
N SER A 60 22.72 0.85 -0.69
CA SER A 60 24.17 0.70 -0.56
C SER A 60 24.81 1.95 0.06
N LEU A 61 24.19 3.12 -0.14
CA LEU A 61 24.62 4.41 0.37
C LEU A 61 24.37 4.59 1.88
N MET A 62 23.71 3.63 2.53
CA MET A 62 23.28 3.75 3.93
C MET A 62 24.24 3.04 4.90
N PRO A 63 24.89 3.78 5.82
CA PRO A 63 25.50 3.21 7.02
C PRO A 63 24.55 2.31 7.82
N PHE A 64 25.07 1.24 8.43
CA PHE A 64 24.33 0.28 9.27
C PHE A 64 23.08 -0.34 8.61
N ARG A 65 23.06 -0.41 7.27
CA ARG A 65 21.90 -0.88 6.50
C ARG A 65 21.39 -2.26 6.94
N LEU A 66 22.27 -3.20 7.28
CA LEU A 66 21.87 -4.56 7.62
C LEU A 66 21.12 -4.62 8.96
N ASP A 67 21.63 -3.92 9.97
CA ASP A 67 20.99 -3.88 11.29
C ASP A 67 19.71 -3.04 11.26
N GLY A 68 19.73 -1.91 10.56
CA GLY A 68 18.53 -1.10 10.32
C GLY A 68 17.45 -1.90 9.59
N MET A 69 17.81 -2.65 8.55
CA MET A 69 16.88 -3.52 7.83
C MET A 69 16.31 -4.61 8.71
N ARG A 70 17.15 -5.25 9.53
CA ARG A 70 16.71 -6.28 10.48
C ARG A 70 15.68 -5.69 11.47
N ALA A 71 15.95 -4.51 12.00
CA ALA A 71 15.02 -3.81 12.89
C ALA A 71 13.68 -3.52 12.20
N VAL A 72 13.71 -2.96 10.98
CA VAL A 72 12.51 -2.67 10.17
C VAL A 72 11.70 -3.93 9.90
N LYS A 73 12.32 -5.02 9.44
CA LYS A 73 11.64 -6.31 9.18
C LYS A 73 10.98 -6.85 10.45
N THR A 74 11.68 -6.82 11.58
CA THR A 74 11.12 -7.21 12.89
C THR A 74 9.90 -6.36 13.23
N TRP A 75 9.99 -5.04 13.05
CA TRP A 75 8.89 -4.12 13.37
C TRP A 75 7.68 -4.32 12.48
N ILE A 76 7.89 -4.58 11.18
CA ILE A 76 6.83 -4.96 10.24
C ILE A 76 6.15 -6.26 10.71
N ARG A 77 6.92 -7.29 11.04
CA ARG A 77 6.38 -8.56 11.51
C ARG A 77 5.55 -8.41 12.80
N GLU A 78 6.10 -7.73 13.80
CA GLU A 78 5.41 -7.48 15.07
C GLU A 78 4.15 -6.64 14.88
N SER A 79 4.22 -5.64 14.01
CA SER A 79 3.08 -4.77 13.75
C SER A 79 1.94 -5.53 13.05
N PHE A 80 2.24 -6.49 12.15
CA PHE A 80 1.22 -7.40 11.60
C PHE A 80 0.53 -8.25 12.67
N TYR A 81 1.27 -8.77 13.65
CA TYR A 81 0.68 -9.53 14.76
C TYR A 81 -0.15 -8.66 15.72
N SER A 82 0.09 -7.36 15.73
CA SER A 82 -0.68 -6.38 16.51
C SER A 82 -1.89 -5.80 15.78
N LEU A 83 -2.05 -6.07 14.47
CA LEU A 83 -3.21 -5.59 13.72
C LEU A 83 -4.47 -6.26 14.22
N ASP A 84 -5.43 -5.44 14.64
CA ASP A 84 -6.73 -5.89 15.09
C ASP A 84 -7.82 -4.97 14.52
N PRO A 85 -8.70 -5.49 13.65
CA PRO A 85 -9.73 -4.68 13.03
C PRO A 85 -10.80 -4.19 14.01
N PHE A 86 -11.01 -4.86 15.14
CA PHE A 86 -12.02 -4.48 16.13
C PHE A 86 -11.53 -3.35 17.05
N TYR A 87 -10.23 -3.33 17.40
CA TYR A 87 -9.67 -2.27 18.26
C TYR A 87 -9.17 -1.05 17.48
N MET A 88 -8.67 -1.23 16.25
CA MET A 88 -8.11 -0.11 15.47
C MET A 88 -9.18 0.74 14.77
N GLY A 89 -10.40 0.21 14.62
CA GLY A 89 -11.52 0.87 13.97
C GLY A 89 -11.11 1.47 12.62
N PRO A 90 -11.26 2.80 12.42
CA PRO A 90 -10.99 3.42 11.13
C PRO A 90 -9.52 3.28 10.69
N GLN A 91 -8.57 3.16 11.62
CA GLN A 91 -7.15 3.12 11.27
C GLN A 91 -6.70 1.79 10.68
N PHE A 92 -7.52 0.73 10.80
CA PHE A 92 -7.14 -0.63 10.43
C PHE A 92 -6.71 -0.75 8.97
N LEU A 93 -7.55 -0.35 8.02
CA LEU A 93 -7.25 -0.51 6.58
C LEU A 93 -6.02 0.29 6.17
N THR A 94 -5.88 1.50 6.70
CA THR A 94 -4.71 2.34 6.46
C THR A 94 -3.44 1.67 6.98
N ALA A 95 -3.46 1.18 8.23
CA ALA A 95 -2.32 0.50 8.82
C ALA A 95 -1.95 -0.76 8.05
N LEU A 96 -2.97 -1.55 7.65
CA LEU A 96 -2.82 -2.77 6.86
C LEU A 96 -2.20 -2.50 5.49
N MET A 97 -2.68 -1.50 4.74
CA MET A 97 -2.10 -1.15 3.43
C MET A 97 -0.64 -0.72 3.56
N ARG A 98 -0.34 0.17 4.51
CA ARG A 98 1.04 0.67 4.75
C ARG A 98 2.00 -0.45 5.12
N ILE A 99 1.62 -1.29 6.07
CA ILE A 99 2.50 -2.34 6.55
C ILE A 99 2.66 -3.48 5.53
N THR A 100 1.63 -3.75 4.73
CA THR A 100 1.73 -4.67 3.59
C THR A 100 2.69 -4.13 2.54
N SER A 101 2.57 -2.86 2.18
CA SER A 101 3.51 -2.18 1.28
C SER A 101 4.96 -2.30 1.78
N LEU A 102 5.20 -1.95 3.04
CA LEU A 102 6.53 -2.07 3.66
C LEU A 102 7.03 -3.52 3.69
N GLY A 103 6.15 -4.48 3.97
CA GLY A 103 6.47 -5.91 3.92
C GLY A 103 6.89 -6.38 2.54
N VAL A 104 6.21 -5.90 1.48
CA VAL A 104 6.58 -6.20 0.10
C VAL A 104 7.92 -5.56 -0.29
N VAL A 105 8.22 -4.36 0.20
CA VAL A 105 9.48 -3.65 -0.09
C VAL A 105 10.66 -4.29 0.65
N PHE A 106 10.51 -4.60 1.94
CA PHE A 106 11.63 -4.97 2.80
C PHE A 106 11.72 -6.46 3.15
N ASP A 107 10.61 -7.19 3.15
CA ASP A 107 10.55 -8.57 3.64
C ASP A 107 9.75 -9.52 2.74
N ARG A 108 9.72 -9.25 1.43
CA ARG A 108 8.85 -9.93 0.45
C ARG A 108 8.81 -11.45 0.57
N ASN A 109 9.96 -12.08 0.80
CA ASN A 109 10.10 -13.54 0.82
C ASN A 109 9.52 -14.16 2.09
N ASP A 110 9.73 -13.54 3.25
CA ASP A 110 9.29 -14.07 4.55
C ASP A 110 7.87 -13.57 4.91
N ALA A 111 7.42 -12.49 4.28
CA ALA A 111 6.14 -11.84 4.55
C ALA A 111 4.92 -12.76 4.47
N PRO A 112 4.74 -13.59 3.44
CA PRO A 112 3.61 -14.51 3.38
C PRO A 112 3.52 -15.44 4.60
N THR A 113 4.66 -15.87 5.16
CA THR A 113 4.71 -16.83 6.27
C THR A 113 4.21 -16.22 7.58
N TYR A 114 4.59 -14.99 7.91
CA TYR A 114 4.09 -14.36 9.14
C TYR A 114 2.72 -13.71 8.95
N ILE A 115 2.39 -13.19 7.77
CA ILE A 115 1.08 -12.59 7.50
C ILE A 115 -0.03 -13.65 7.61
N SER A 116 0.18 -14.84 7.07
CA SER A 116 -0.79 -15.95 7.17
C SER A 116 -1.09 -16.39 8.61
N ARG A 117 -0.25 -15.99 9.58
CA ARG A 117 -0.43 -16.27 11.02
C ARG A 117 -0.99 -15.07 11.79
N ALA A 118 -1.17 -13.91 11.16
CA ALA A 118 -1.68 -12.73 11.83
C ALA A 118 -3.15 -12.90 12.23
N LYS A 119 -3.52 -12.37 13.41
CA LYS A 119 -4.87 -12.49 13.97
C LYS A 119 -5.94 -11.94 13.03
N CYS A 120 -5.64 -10.81 12.37
CA CYS A 120 -6.52 -10.18 11.38
C CYS A 120 -6.76 -11.02 10.12
N ILE A 121 -6.03 -12.13 9.92
CA ILE A 121 -6.21 -13.08 8.81
C ILE A 121 -6.92 -14.35 9.28
N VAL A 122 -6.46 -14.91 10.40
CA VAL A 122 -6.87 -16.24 10.85
C VAL A 122 -8.21 -16.22 11.59
N CYS A 123 -8.44 -15.24 12.48
CA CYS A 123 -9.56 -15.29 13.41
C CYS A 123 -10.44 -14.04 13.43
N LEU A 124 -9.92 -12.86 13.09
CA LEU A 124 -10.66 -11.61 13.18
C LEU A 124 -11.14 -11.16 11.80
N ARG A 125 -12.41 -11.44 11.48
CA ARG A 125 -13.05 -11.09 10.21
C ARG A 125 -14.37 -10.33 10.46
N PRO A 126 -14.33 -9.01 10.69
CA PRO A 126 -15.53 -8.19 10.80
C PRO A 126 -16.41 -8.31 9.55
N ILE A 127 -17.72 -8.20 9.72
CA ILE A 127 -18.69 -8.44 8.64
C ILE A 127 -18.60 -7.37 7.54
N GLU A 128 -18.17 -6.16 7.90
CA GLU A 128 -17.98 -5.03 6.97
C GLU A 128 -16.82 -5.26 6.00
N LEU A 129 -15.89 -6.15 6.36
CA LEU A 129 -14.73 -6.53 5.54
C LEU A 129 -14.99 -7.78 4.69
N LEU A 130 -16.20 -8.36 4.78
CA LEU A 130 -16.64 -9.46 3.95
C LEU A 130 -17.43 -8.89 2.76
N ARG A 131 -17.02 -9.26 1.56
CA ARG A 131 -17.72 -8.85 0.35
C ARG A 131 -19.10 -9.50 0.29
N LYS A 132 -20.13 -8.67 0.06
CA LYS A 132 -21.50 -9.13 -0.15
C LYS A 132 -21.56 -9.95 -1.44
N GLY A 133 -22.19 -11.13 -1.39
CA GLY A 133 -22.38 -12.01 -2.54
C GLY A 133 -21.58 -13.32 -2.43
N ASP A 134 -20.25 -13.23 -2.32
CA ASP A 134 -19.38 -14.41 -2.24
C ASP A 134 -18.71 -14.63 -0.87
N ASN A 135 -18.98 -13.75 0.10
CA ASN A 135 -18.46 -13.81 1.46
C ASN A 135 -16.92 -13.84 1.53
N ARG A 136 -16.24 -13.35 0.48
CA ARG A 136 -14.79 -13.32 0.42
C ARG A 136 -14.25 -12.20 1.30
N TYR A 137 -13.18 -12.49 2.02
CA TYR A 137 -12.56 -11.53 2.92
C TYR A 137 -11.64 -10.57 2.15
N MET A 138 -11.96 -9.27 2.16
CA MET A 138 -11.27 -8.28 1.32
C MET A 138 -9.78 -8.13 1.64
N VAL A 139 -9.36 -8.44 2.87
CA VAL A 139 -7.95 -8.39 3.26
C VAL A 139 -7.13 -9.42 2.48
N GLU A 140 -7.70 -10.58 2.17
CA GLU A 140 -7.03 -11.56 1.30
C GLU A 140 -6.87 -11.02 -0.12
N ASP A 141 -7.87 -10.30 -0.64
CA ASP A 141 -7.80 -9.65 -1.95
C ASP A 141 -6.69 -8.58 -2.00
N LEU A 142 -6.55 -7.76 -0.94
CA LEU A 142 -5.44 -6.81 -0.79
C LEU A 142 -4.08 -7.53 -0.85
N LEU A 143 -3.89 -8.56 -0.01
CA LEU A 143 -2.63 -9.28 0.08
C LEU A 143 -2.29 -9.95 -1.25
N MET A 144 -3.26 -10.61 -1.89
CA MET A 144 -3.07 -11.22 -3.21
C MET A 144 -2.63 -10.21 -4.27
N SER A 145 -3.17 -8.99 -4.20
CA SER A 145 -2.79 -7.89 -5.10
C SER A 145 -1.34 -7.45 -4.87
N TYR A 146 -0.97 -7.13 -3.63
CA TYR A 146 0.35 -6.64 -3.24
C TYR A 146 1.48 -7.64 -3.52
N PHE A 147 1.25 -8.93 -3.28
CA PHE A 147 2.23 -9.97 -3.59
C PHE A 147 2.28 -10.27 -5.09
N GLY A 148 1.16 -10.11 -5.79
CA GLY A 148 1.10 -10.16 -7.26
C GLY A 148 1.49 -11.50 -7.88
N THR A 149 1.53 -12.58 -7.09
CA THR A 149 1.95 -13.92 -7.52
C THR A 149 0.80 -14.73 -8.11
N SER A 150 -0.45 -14.37 -7.82
CA SER A 150 -1.63 -15.04 -8.36
C SER A 150 -2.03 -14.47 -9.72
N ARG A 151 -2.57 -15.34 -10.58
CA ARG A 151 -3.26 -14.95 -11.81
C ARG A 151 -4.35 -13.90 -11.55
N SER A 152 -5.08 -14.02 -10.44
CA SER A 152 -6.16 -13.10 -10.09
C SER A 152 -5.70 -11.82 -9.37
N SER A 153 -4.40 -11.55 -9.26
CA SER A 153 -3.86 -10.49 -8.40
C SER A 153 -4.37 -9.08 -8.77
N ILE A 154 -4.51 -8.80 -10.07
CA ILE A 154 -5.06 -7.51 -10.56
C ILE A 154 -6.54 -7.43 -10.20
N SER A 155 -7.32 -8.46 -10.55
CA SER A 155 -8.75 -8.54 -10.25
C SER A 155 -9.04 -8.42 -8.75
N SER A 156 -8.26 -9.10 -7.90
CA SER A 156 -8.36 -9.00 -6.43
C SER A 156 -8.08 -7.57 -5.95
N GLY A 157 -7.06 -6.90 -6.50
CA GLY A 157 -6.78 -5.50 -6.18
C GLY A 157 -7.93 -4.56 -6.51
N ILE A 158 -8.48 -4.69 -7.73
CA ILE A 158 -9.64 -3.91 -8.17
C ILE A 158 -10.83 -4.14 -7.24
N LEU A 159 -11.14 -5.40 -6.94
CA LEU A 159 -12.26 -5.76 -6.06
C LEU A 159 -12.07 -5.27 -4.63
N TYR A 160 -10.82 -5.24 -4.12
CA TYR A 160 -10.50 -4.62 -2.84
C TYR A 160 -10.83 -3.12 -2.86
N ILE A 161 -10.36 -2.37 -3.86
CA ILE A 161 -10.61 -0.93 -3.94
C ILE A 161 -12.11 -0.64 -4.08
N LEU A 162 -12.80 -1.36 -4.96
CA LEU A 162 -14.25 -1.22 -5.13
C LEU A 162 -14.97 -1.45 -3.80
N HIS A 163 -14.60 -2.49 -3.04
CA HIS A 163 -15.21 -2.74 -1.74
C HIS A 163 -14.95 -1.62 -0.74
N VAL A 164 -13.73 -1.06 -0.68
CA VAL A 164 -13.41 0.10 0.16
C VAL A 164 -14.29 1.30 -0.21
N LEU A 165 -14.40 1.61 -1.50
CA LEU A 165 -15.12 2.80 -1.98
C LEU A 165 -16.64 2.65 -1.87
N ASP A 166 -17.21 1.53 -2.32
CA ASP A 166 -18.66 1.31 -2.37
C ASP A 166 -19.28 1.13 -0.99
N ASN A 167 -18.51 0.64 -0.01
CA ASN A 167 -18.96 0.54 1.39
C ASN A 167 -18.49 1.72 2.25
N CYS A 168 -17.90 2.76 1.66
CA CYS A 168 -17.41 3.93 2.37
C CYS A 168 -16.53 3.55 3.57
N LEU A 169 -15.59 2.63 3.37
CA LEU A 169 -14.74 2.17 4.45
C LEU A 169 -13.66 3.19 4.76
N TYR A 170 -13.44 3.36 6.04
CA TYR A 170 -12.51 4.33 6.57
C TYR A 170 -11.07 4.03 6.10
N SER A 171 -10.49 4.93 5.31
CA SER A 171 -9.10 4.83 4.83
C SER A 171 -8.43 6.19 4.60
N ASN A 172 -7.10 6.21 4.71
CA ASN A 172 -6.31 7.38 4.35
C ASN A 172 -6.23 7.50 2.81
N LEU A 173 -6.65 8.66 2.29
CA LEU A 173 -6.73 8.91 0.86
C LEU A 173 -5.38 8.76 0.15
N SER A 174 -4.28 9.23 0.75
CA SER A 174 -2.96 9.11 0.15
C SER A 174 -2.53 7.65 -0.02
N VAL A 175 -2.78 6.83 1.00
CA VAL A 175 -2.45 5.39 0.97
C VAL A 175 -3.34 4.67 -0.04
N LEU A 176 -4.61 5.06 -0.15
CA LEU A 176 -5.52 4.53 -1.15
C LEU A 176 -5.07 4.91 -2.57
N CYS A 177 -4.63 6.14 -2.81
CA CYS A 177 -4.04 6.54 -4.09
C CYS A 177 -2.81 5.71 -4.44
N ASP A 178 -1.90 5.47 -3.48
CA ASP A 178 -0.71 4.62 -3.69
C ASP A 178 -1.13 3.18 -4.10
N CYS A 179 -2.20 2.65 -3.49
CA CYS A 179 -2.78 1.36 -3.83
C CYS A 179 -3.40 1.33 -5.24
N ILE A 180 -4.18 2.37 -5.59
CA ILE A 180 -4.77 2.53 -6.92
C ILE A 180 -3.67 2.60 -7.99
N GLU A 181 -2.63 3.41 -7.77
CA GLU A 181 -1.50 3.56 -8.69
C GLU A 181 -0.78 2.23 -8.91
N ASP A 182 -0.57 1.45 -7.85
CA ASP A 182 0.06 0.13 -7.95
C ASP A 182 -0.78 -0.85 -8.80
N ILE A 183 -2.09 -0.90 -8.59
CA ILE A 183 -3.01 -1.78 -9.33
C ILE A 183 -3.13 -1.34 -10.80
N CYS A 184 -3.29 -0.04 -11.05
CA CYS A 184 -3.32 0.52 -12.39
C CYS A 184 -2.02 0.21 -13.14
N SER A 185 -0.86 0.33 -12.48
CA SER A 185 0.42 -0.01 -13.09
C SER A 185 0.53 -1.48 -13.47
N ALA A 186 0.06 -2.38 -12.60
CA ALA A 186 0.03 -3.81 -12.88
C ALA A 186 -0.91 -4.12 -14.05
N PHE A 187 -2.11 -3.51 -14.07
CA PHE A 187 -3.05 -3.64 -15.18
C PHE A 187 -2.46 -3.17 -16.51
N VAL A 188 -1.90 -1.95 -16.56
CA VAL A 188 -1.36 -1.37 -17.80
C VAL A 188 -0.20 -2.22 -18.32
N ILE A 189 0.73 -2.63 -17.45
CA ILE A 189 1.87 -3.47 -17.86
C ILE A 189 1.38 -4.81 -18.39
N THR A 190 0.54 -5.54 -17.65
CA THR A 190 0.04 -6.85 -18.10
C THR A 190 -0.78 -6.70 -19.38
N TYR A 191 -1.70 -5.74 -19.46
CA TYR A 191 -2.52 -5.50 -20.64
C TYR A 191 -1.67 -5.21 -21.87
N ARG A 192 -0.59 -4.44 -21.73
CA ARG A 192 0.31 -4.05 -22.84
C ARG A 192 1.35 -5.10 -23.21
N LEU A 193 1.62 -6.05 -22.33
CA LEU A 193 2.49 -7.21 -22.60
C LEU A 193 1.72 -8.39 -23.19
N ASP A 194 0.40 -8.43 -23.03
CA ASP A 194 -0.43 -9.51 -23.52
C ASP A 194 -0.51 -9.47 -25.07
N PRO A 195 -0.02 -10.53 -25.75
CA PRO A 195 -0.01 -10.59 -27.21
C PRO A 195 -1.40 -10.76 -27.81
N THR A 196 -2.41 -11.13 -27.02
CA THR A 196 -3.80 -11.21 -27.49
C THR A 196 -4.41 -9.83 -27.74
N PHE A 197 -3.89 -8.79 -27.08
CA PHE A 197 -4.40 -7.42 -27.18
C PHE A 197 -3.45 -6.48 -27.93
N ASN A 198 -2.16 -6.82 -28.10
CA ASN A 198 -1.18 -5.92 -28.70
C ASN A 198 -0.20 -6.65 -29.59
N ASP A 199 0.02 -6.13 -30.80
CA ASP A 199 1.01 -6.65 -31.75
C ASP A 199 2.46 -6.32 -31.35
N PHE A 200 2.66 -5.20 -30.62
CA PHE A 200 3.97 -4.72 -30.19
C PHE A 200 3.96 -4.40 -28.68
N PRO A 201 4.53 -5.28 -27.85
CA PRO A 201 4.51 -5.11 -26.40
C PRO A 201 5.12 -3.78 -25.96
N LEU A 202 4.42 -3.07 -25.06
CA LEU A 202 4.81 -1.76 -24.50
C LEU A 202 5.06 -0.62 -25.51
N HIS A 203 4.77 -0.81 -26.80
CA HIS A 203 4.97 0.23 -27.80
C HIS A 203 4.03 1.42 -27.56
N ASN A 204 4.56 2.65 -27.72
CA ASN A 204 3.85 3.92 -27.47
C ASN A 204 3.27 4.08 -26.05
N VAL A 205 3.91 3.46 -25.05
CA VAL A 205 3.54 3.65 -23.64
C VAL A 205 4.70 4.28 -22.88
N VAL A 206 4.41 5.38 -22.19
CA VAL A 206 5.35 5.99 -21.24
C VAL A 206 5.03 5.43 -19.85
N LEU A 207 5.99 4.74 -19.24
CA LEU A 207 5.86 4.14 -17.92
C LEU A 207 6.71 4.90 -16.90
N PRO A 208 6.13 5.30 -15.76
CA PRO A 208 6.89 5.77 -14.60
C PRO A 208 7.94 4.73 -14.15
N CYS A 209 9.14 5.17 -13.81
CA CYS A 209 10.21 4.26 -13.37
C CYS A 209 9.82 3.45 -12.12
N ASN A 210 9.00 4.03 -11.23
CA ASN A 210 8.51 3.34 -10.03
C ASN A 210 7.65 2.11 -10.35
N TRP A 211 7.00 2.07 -11.52
CA TRP A 211 6.20 0.92 -11.94
C TRP A 211 7.08 -0.27 -12.33
N LEU A 212 8.33 -0.02 -12.73
CA LEU A 212 9.25 -1.04 -13.23
C LEU A 212 10.00 -1.80 -12.14
N ILE A 213 9.99 -1.30 -10.90
CA ILE A 213 10.77 -1.88 -9.78
C ILE A 213 10.19 -3.24 -9.32
N SER A 214 8.94 -3.52 -9.68
CA SER A 214 8.18 -4.66 -9.18
C SER A 214 8.20 -5.82 -10.18
N PRO A 215 9.03 -6.87 -9.98
CA PRO A 215 9.21 -7.92 -10.99
C PRO A 215 7.92 -8.71 -11.27
N HIS A 216 7.09 -8.86 -10.25
CA HIS A 216 5.80 -9.53 -10.33
C HIS A 216 4.79 -8.84 -11.26
N LYS A 217 5.01 -7.60 -11.71
CA LYS A 217 4.13 -6.93 -12.69
C LYS A 217 4.38 -7.40 -14.12
N PHE A 218 5.55 -7.98 -14.38
CA PHE A 218 5.97 -8.47 -15.70
C PHE A 218 5.65 -9.94 -15.93
N THR A 219 4.97 -10.61 -15.01
CA THR A 219 4.51 -11.98 -15.22
C THR A 219 3.28 -11.97 -16.15
N THR A 220 3.32 -12.79 -17.19
CA THR A 220 2.33 -12.80 -18.27
C THR A 220 1.08 -13.62 -17.97
N GLU A 221 1.03 -14.33 -16.84
CA GLU A 221 -0.07 -15.25 -16.50
C GLU A 221 -1.24 -14.60 -15.76
N LYS A 222 -1.32 -13.27 -15.72
CA LYS A 222 -2.36 -12.55 -14.95
C LYS A 222 -3.64 -12.38 -15.74
N ASP A 223 -4.77 -12.38 -15.03
CA ASP A 223 -6.08 -12.12 -15.62
C ASP A 223 -6.28 -10.61 -15.84
N VAL A 224 -6.56 -10.23 -17.09
CA VAL A 224 -6.87 -8.85 -17.46
C VAL A 224 -8.34 -8.77 -17.81
N LYS A 225 -9.11 -8.13 -16.93
CA LYS A 225 -10.56 -7.93 -17.11
C LYS A 225 -10.84 -6.45 -17.32
N VAL A 226 -10.96 -6.05 -18.58
CA VAL A 226 -11.24 -4.66 -18.96
C VAL A 226 -12.53 -4.13 -18.31
N THR A 227 -13.54 -4.99 -18.13
CA THR A 227 -14.79 -4.65 -17.45
C THR A 227 -14.57 -4.29 -15.97
N LEU A 228 -13.73 -5.03 -15.25
CA LEU A 228 -13.36 -4.70 -13.87
C LEU A 228 -12.62 -3.35 -13.81
N MET A 229 -11.71 -3.12 -14.75
CA MET A 229 -10.98 -1.85 -14.84
C MET A 229 -11.92 -0.67 -15.12
N GLY A 230 -12.91 -0.85 -16.00
CA GLY A 230 -13.95 0.16 -16.22
C GLY A 230 -14.70 0.53 -14.94
N MET A 231 -15.11 -0.46 -14.15
CA MET A 231 -15.77 -0.21 -12.85
C MET A 231 -14.85 0.52 -11.86
N LEU A 232 -13.55 0.21 -11.84
CA LEU A 232 -12.59 0.94 -11.02
C LEU A 232 -12.48 2.41 -11.45
N LEU A 233 -12.37 2.67 -12.75
CA LEU A 233 -12.30 4.04 -13.28
C LEU A 233 -13.57 4.83 -12.96
N ASP A 234 -14.75 4.21 -13.06
CA ASP A 234 -16.01 4.84 -12.65
C ASP A 234 -16.01 5.18 -11.15
N ALA A 235 -15.49 4.28 -10.31
CA ALA A 235 -15.38 4.53 -8.87
C ALA A 235 -14.39 5.66 -8.54
N ILE A 236 -13.24 5.70 -9.20
CA ILE A 236 -12.27 6.80 -9.09
C ILE A 236 -12.91 8.11 -9.53
N GLY A 237 -13.66 8.11 -10.64
CA GLY A 237 -14.41 9.27 -11.11
C GLY A 237 -15.38 9.82 -10.06
N ARG A 238 -16.11 8.94 -9.36
CA ARG A 238 -16.98 9.34 -8.24
C ARG A 238 -16.21 10.00 -7.10
N VAL A 239 -15.03 9.47 -6.75
CA VAL A 239 -14.17 10.06 -5.71
C VAL A 239 -13.64 11.43 -6.12
N VAL A 240 -13.19 11.58 -7.37
CA VAL A 240 -12.71 12.86 -7.92
C VAL A 240 -13.82 13.91 -7.90
N GLU A 241 -15.04 13.56 -8.30
CA GLU A 241 -16.17 14.49 -8.22
C GLU A 241 -16.53 14.86 -6.79
N ALA A 242 -16.53 13.89 -5.87
CA ALA A 242 -16.77 14.17 -4.47
C ALA A 242 -15.66 15.05 -3.85
N LEU A 243 -14.41 14.95 -4.32
CA LEU A 243 -13.30 15.83 -3.90
C LEU A 243 -13.53 17.26 -4.40
N ARG A 244 -14.07 17.43 -5.61
CA ARG A 244 -14.42 18.74 -6.18
C ARG A 244 -15.57 19.39 -5.41
N MET A 245 -16.59 18.60 -5.08
CA MET A 245 -17.85 19.08 -4.50
C MET A 245 -17.85 19.22 -2.97
N GLU A 246 -16.85 18.67 -2.27
CA GLU A 246 -16.76 18.65 -0.79
C GLU A 246 -17.88 17.86 -0.09
N VAL A 247 -18.50 16.88 -0.76
CA VAL A 247 -19.62 16.08 -0.22
C VAL A 247 -19.21 14.62 -0.07
N GLY A 248 -19.62 13.97 1.03
CA GLY A 248 -19.51 12.51 1.19
C GLY A 248 -18.10 11.99 1.50
N MET A 249 -17.19 12.85 1.96
CA MET A 249 -15.77 12.53 2.21
C MET A 249 -15.44 12.06 3.64
N GLU A 250 -16.44 11.94 4.51
CA GLU A 250 -16.25 11.52 5.91
C GLU A 250 -15.40 10.24 6.09
N PRO A 251 -15.47 9.22 5.22
CA PRO A 251 -14.66 8.01 5.37
C PRO A 251 -13.24 8.16 4.82
N LEU A 252 -12.94 9.19 4.02
CA LEU A 252 -11.64 9.41 3.41
C LEU A 252 -10.95 10.60 4.09
N TRP A 253 -9.88 10.34 4.84
CA TRP A 253 -9.15 11.41 5.53
C TRP A 253 -7.69 11.53 5.10
N LEU A 254 -7.11 12.67 5.47
CA LEU A 254 -5.68 12.95 5.38
C LEU A 254 -5.12 13.16 6.78
N ASN A 255 -4.34 12.19 7.28
CA ASN A 255 -3.51 12.29 8.49
C ASN A 255 -3.88 13.42 9.49
N ARG A 256 -5.12 13.42 10.00
CA ARG A 256 -5.65 14.35 11.01
C ARG A 256 -5.78 15.83 10.60
N THR A 257 -5.81 16.16 9.31
CA THR A 257 -5.97 17.52 8.78
C THR A 257 -7.22 17.63 7.88
N LYS A 258 -7.90 18.78 7.93
CA LYS A 258 -8.98 19.09 6.99
C LYS A 258 -8.40 19.20 5.57
N LEU A 259 -9.10 18.65 4.57
CA LEU A 259 -8.72 18.84 3.17
C LEU A 259 -8.75 20.34 2.82
N THR A 260 -7.58 20.90 2.55
CA THR A 260 -7.49 22.23 1.95
C THR A 260 -7.71 22.14 0.43
N PRO A 261 -8.09 23.23 -0.25
CA PRO A 261 -8.17 23.26 -1.71
C PRO A 261 -6.87 22.80 -2.40
N ILE A 262 -5.71 23.16 -1.83
CA ILE A 262 -4.40 22.76 -2.35
C ILE A 262 -4.22 21.25 -2.23
N LEU A 263 -4.54 20.67 -1.06
CA LEU A 263 -4.45 19.23 -0.86
C LEU A 263 -5.38 18.47 -1.81
N ARG A 264 -6.61 18.97 -2.04
CA ARG A 264 -7.54 18.40 -3.03
C ARG A 264 -6.95 18.35 -4.43
N ASN A 265 -6.38 19.45 -4.90
CA ASN A 265 -5.79 19.50 -6.24
C ASN A 265 -4.65 18.49 -6.41
N ILE A 266 -3.88 18.21 -5.36
CA ILE A 266 -2.86 17.17 -5.38
C ILE A 266 -3.51 15.80 -5.62
N PHE A 267 -4.54 15.43 -4.86
CA PHE A 267 -5.18 14.11 -5.01
C PHE A 267 -5.95 13.98 -6.33
N ILE A 268 -6.61 15.04 -6.79
CA ILE A 268 -7.25 15.07 -8.12
C ILE A 268 -6.21 14.85 -9.22
N SER A 269 -4.99 15.40 -9.07
CA SER A 269 -3.92 15.18 -10.04
C SER A 269 -3.29 13.78 -9.97
N ARG A 270 -3.47 13.06 -8.86
CA ARG A 270 -2.93 11.70 -8.67
C ARG A 270 -3.90 10.59 -9.11
N MET A 271 -5.19 10.90 -9.23
CA MET A 271 -6.26 10.01 -9.66
C MET A 271 -6.56 10.17 -11.13
#